data_AF-A0A8G2C3T5-F1
#
_entry.id   AF-A0A8G2C3T5-F1
#
_cell.length_a   1.000
_cell.length_b   1.000
_cell.length_c   1.000
_cell.angle_alpha   90.00
_cell.angle_beta   90.00
_cell.angle_gamma   90.00
#
_symmetry.space_group_name_H-M   'P 1'
#
loop_
_entity.id
_entity.type
_entity.pdbx_description
1 polymer ?
#
loop_
_entity_poly.entity_id
_entity_poly.type
_entity_poly.pdbx_seq_one_letter_code
_entity_poly.pdbx_strand_id
1 'polypeptide(L)'
;MPAKPDTALDSRVMVVIPVYNHGATLRSVVEGVLSRHVHVLVVDDGSDDIPPHALDDLPVRIVRHEQNRGKGAAIRTGANVARSLGMSHIVTIDADGQHDPADLPLLLDAIARDENAIIVGARDFNTANVPGSSRFGRKFSNFWLRVQTGIAISDVQSGFRAYPLAVLEKLRFTENHYSFEVEILVRAAWAGFRLSEVDIAVYYPPKGERVSHFRAFMDNLRLSLLNTRLTVRAIVPIPHRTFSQDETGAISAIHPLKSLRILLASEATPRELAMAAAMGMFLGTIPLIGLHSITILLVAGWFRMNKVVGLAVSQLCMPPFVPALCIEAGHFMRHGSFLTEISLQTLGYEALQRIWEWLLGSLLLAPILSLLIGGIVFVMAKGISMGLNGRSENEPQVRP
;
A
#
# COMPACT_ATOMS: atom_id res chain seq x y z
N MET A 1 25.93 -16.06 -25.66
CA MET A 1 24.90 -15.49 -26.57
C MET A 1 23.77 -14.96 -25.70
N PRO A 2 23.19 -13.78 -26.01
CA PRO A 2 22.09 -13.23 -25.22
C PRO A 2 20.84 -14.13 -25.32
N ALA A 3 20.08 -14.25 -24.23
CA ALA A 3 18.88 -15.08 -24.18
C ALA A 3 17.75 -14.48 -25.05
N LYS A 4 17.15 -15.28 -25.94
CA LYS A 4 15.93 -14.84 -26.65
C LYS A 4 14.77 -14.71 -25.66
N PRO A 5 13.85 -13.76 -25.83
CA PRO A 5 12.65 -13.68 -24.99
C PRO A 5 11.81 -14.94 -25.22
N ASP A 6 11.47 -15.64 -24.13
CA ASP A 6 10.74 -16.91 -24.19
C ASP A 6 9.23 -16.70 -24.42
N THR A 7 8.70 -15.52 -24.06
CA THR A 7 7.29 -15.14 -24.29
C THR A 7 7.13 -13.75 -24.90
N ALA A 8 5.93 -13.49 -25.47
CA ALA A 8 5.57 -12.15 -25.95
C ALA A 8 5.58 -11.10 -24.82
N LEU A 9 5.35 -11.51 -23.57
CA LEU A 9 5.42 -10.62 -22.42
C LEU A 9 6.86 -10.24 -22.08
N ASP A 10 7.79 -11.21 -22.10
CA ASP A 10 9.22 -10.95 -21.87
C ASP A 10 9.77 -9.92 -22.86
N SER A 11 9.33 -10.00 -24.13
CA SER A 11 9.72 -9.02 -25.15
C SER A 11 9.27 -7.57 -24.85
N ARG A 12 8.34 -7.38 -23.90
CA ARG A 12 7.85 -6.07 -23.44
C ARG A 12 8.38 -5.67 -22.06
N VAL A 13 9.38 -6.37 -21.53
CA VAL A 13 10.05 -6.05 -20.26
C VAL A 13 11.44 -5.49 -20.56
N MET A 14 11.80 -4.38 -19.91
CA MET A 14 13.17 -3.84 -19.94
C MET A 14 13.83 -4.04 -18.57
N VAL A 15 15.00 -4.66 -18.53
CA VAL A 15 15.81 -4.71 -17.30
C VAL A 15 16.64 -3.44 -17.20
N VAL A 16 16.46 -2.69 -16.13
CA VAL A 16 17.12 -1.42 -15.84
C VAL A 16 18.14 -1.63 -14.72
N ILE A 17 19.41 -1.34 -15.00
CA ILE A 17 20.51 -1.44 -14.05
C ILE A 17 20.96 -0.01 -13.68
N PRO A 18 20.42 0.59 -12.61
CA PRO A 18 20.94 1.86 -12.10
C PRO A 18 22.32 1.65 -11.48
N VAL A 19 23.29 2.48 -11.85
CA VAL A 19 24.66 2.41 -11.35
C VAL A 19 25.17 3.78 -10.93
N TYR A 20 25.84 3.83 -9.78
CA TYR A 20 26.61 4.97 -9.31
C TYR A 20 27.82 4.46 -8.53
N ASN A 21 29.03 4.67 -9.05
CA ASN A 21 30.29 4.27 -8.42
C ASN A 21 30.40 2.77 -8.05
N HIS A 22 29.92 1.90 -8.96
CA HIS A 22 30.00 0.44 -8.87
C HIS A 22 30.59 -0.18 -10.15
N GLY A 23 31.60 0.45 -10.74
CA GLY A 23 32.21 0.02 -12.01
C GLY A 23 32.82 -1.39 -11.95
N ALA A 24 33.35 -1.81 -10.80
CA ALA A 24 33.99 -3.11 -10.62
C ALA A 24 33.02 -4.31 -10.77
N THR A 25 31.77 -4.15 -10.34
CA THR A 25 30.74 -5.21 -10.36
C THR A 25 29.83 -5.11 -11.59
N LEU A 26 29.71 -3.92 -12.19
CA LEU A 26 28.77 -3.62 -13.26
C LEU A 26 28.79 -4.64 -14.41
N ARG A 27 29.96 -4.94 -14.98
CA ARG A 27 30.05 -5.87 -16.12
C ARG A 27 29.49 -7.25 -15.78
N SER A 28 29.85 -7.80 -14.62
CA SER A 28 29.38 -9.14 -14.21
C SER A 28 27.85 -9.18 -14.04
N VAL A 29 27.25 -8.13 -13.49
CA VAL A 29 25.80 -8.00 -13.36
C VAL A 29 25.14 -7.92 -14.73
N VAL A 30 25.68 -7.09 -15.63
CA VAL A 30 25.17 -6.93 -17.00
C VAL A 30 25.22 -8.24 -17.77
N GLU A 31 26.35 -8.95 -17.74
CA GLU A 31 26.51 -10.25 -18.41
C GLU A 31 25.58 -11.31 -17.83
N GLY A 32 25.42 -11.33 -16.49
CA GLY A 32 24.47 -12.21 -15.80
C GLY A 32 23.02 -11.96 -16.24
N VAL A 33 22.61 -10.70 -16.33
CA VAL A 33 21.28 -10.32 -16.83
C VAL A 33 21.12 -10.69 -18.31
N LEU A 34 22.11 -10.38 -19.16
CA LEU A 34 22.08 -10.69 -20.59
C LEU A 34 21.97 -12.19 -20.89
N SER A 35 22.47 -13.03 -19.98
CA SER A 35 22.31 -14.49 -20.08
C SER A 35 20.87 -14.95 -19.90
N ARG A 36 19.98 -14.11 -19.36
CA ARG A 36 18.56 -14.39 -19.07
C ARG A 36 17.59 -13.50 -19.82
N HIS A 37 18.01 -12.31 -20.25
CA HIS A 37 17.15 -11.33 -20.91
C HIS A 37 17.88 -10.44 -21.90
N VAL A 38 17.27 -10.16 -23.06
CA VAL A 38 17.88 -9.34 -24.12
C VAL A 38 17.75 -7.83 -23.91
N HIS A 39 16.66 -7.36 -23.30
CA HIS A 39 16.38 -5.93 -23.22
C HIS A 39 16.98 -5.37 -21.94
N VAL A 40 18.24 -4.92 -22.03
CA VAL A 40 19.00 -4.39 -20.89
C VAL A 40 19.36 -2.93 -21.12
N LEU A 41 19.11 -2.11 -20.12
CA LEU A 41 19.44 -0.69 -20.06
C LEU A 41 20.25 -0.40 -18.80
N VAL A 42 21.47 0.07 -18.95
CA VAL A 42 22.27 0.63 -17.86
C VAL A 42 21.98 2.12 -17.76
N VAL A 43 21.65 2.59 -16.56
CA VAL A 43 21.49 4.01 -16.26
C VAL A 43 22.60 4.44 -15.30
N ASP A 44 23.66 5.03 -15.86
CA ASP A 44 24.78 5.58 -15.11
C ASP A 44 24.42 6.95 -14.53
N ASP A 45 24.30 7.03 -13.22
CA ASP A 45 23.93 8.25 -12.49
C ASP A 45 25.14 9.15 -12.22
N GLY A 46 26.03 9.28 -13.21
CA GLY A 46 27.21 10.15 -13.16
C GLY A 46 28.39 9.55 -12.37
N SER A 47 28.74 8.30 -12.63
CA SER A 47 29.84 7.60 -11.96
C SER A 47 31.22 8.09 -12.41
N ASP A 48 32.17 8.14 -11.48
CA ASP A 48 33.57 8.49 -11.74
C ASP A 48 34.44 7.27 -12.10
N ASP A 49 34.02 6.08 -11.67
CA ASP A 49 34.79 4.83 -11.72
C ASP A 49 34.43 3.91 -12.90
N ILE A 50 33.50 4.33 -13.76
CA ILE A 50 33.11 3.58 -14.96
C ILE A 50 33.89 4.15 -16.15
N PRO A 51 34.82 3.37 -16.75
CA PRO A 51 35.53 3.81 -17.94
C PRO A 51 34.56 4.09 -19.10
N PRO A 52 34.86 5.11 -19.95
CA PRO A 52 34.24 5.20 -21.26
C PRO A 52 34.43 3.86 -21.98
N HIS A 53 33.37 3.36 -22.64
CA HIS A 53 33.37 2.11 -23.39
C HIS A 53 33.41 0.81 -22.56
N ALA A 54 33.18 0.85 -21.25
CA ALA A 54 33.23 -0.33 -20.37
C ALA A 54 32.30 -1.49 -20.79
N LEU A 55 31.26 -1.24 -21.58
CA LEU A 55 30.24 -2.20 -21.99
C LEU A 55 29.93 -2.15 -23.50
N ASP A 56 30.78 -1.51 -24.32
CA ASP A 56 30.50 -1.27 -25.76
C ASP A 56 30.44 -2.55 -26.60
N ASP A 57 31.12 -3.60 -26.15
CA ASP A 57 31.09 -4.96 -26.71
C ASP A 57 29.82 -5.75 -26.34
N LEU A 58 29.01 -5.24 -25.41
CA LEU A 58 27.80 -5.90 -24.95
C LEU A 58 26.55 -5.30 -25.62
N PRO A 59 25.52 -6.10 -25.92
CA PRO A 59 24.30 -5.65 -26.57
C PRO A 59 23.36 -4.92 -25.59
N VAL A 60 23.85 -3.86 -24.94
CA VAL A 60 23.09 -3.08 -23.94
C VAL A 60 22.92 -1.64 -24.37
N ARG A 61 21.85 -1.01 -23.87
CA ARG A 61 21.68 0.43 -23.97
C ARG A 61 22.31 1.08 -22.73
N ILE A 62 22.93 2.25 -22.90
CA ILE A 62 23.51 3.01 -21.80
C ILE A 62 22.97 4.43 -21.86
N VAL A 63 22.48 4.93 -20.72
CA VAL A 63 22.11 6.33 -20.55
C VAL A 63 22.87 6.86 -19.35
N ARG A 64 23.59 7.98 -19.52
CA ARG A 64 24.38 8.61 -18.47
C ARG A 64 23.78 9.95 -18.06
N HIS A 65 23.66 10.19 -16.77
CA HIS A 65 23.40 11.51 -16.22
C HIS A 65 24.72 12.29 -16.06
N GLU A 66 24.68 13.60 -16.28
CA GLU A 66 25.86 14.47 -16.12
C GLU A 66 26.38 14.52 -14.67
N GLN A 67 25.48 14.36 -13.71
CA GLN A 67 25.76 14.35 -12.27
C GLN A 67 24.81 13.38 -11.57
N ASN A 68 25.15 12.99 -10.34
CA ASN A 68 24.29 12.15 -9.50
C ASN A 68 22.94 12.82 -9.20
N ARG A 69 21.84 12.17 -9.62
CA ARG A 69 20.45 12.60 -9.41
C ARG A 69 19.70 11.67 -8.45
N GLY A 70 20.29 10.54 -8.09
CA GLY A 70 19.80 9.52 -7.20
C GLY A 70 19.16 8.32 -7.92
N LYS A 71 19.14 7.17 -7.23
CA LYS A 71 18.60 5.89 -7.71
C LYS A 71 17.17 6.00 -8.26
N GLY A 72 16.28 6.70 -7.57
CA GLY A 72 14.90 6.92 -8.05
C GLY A 72 14.83 7.74 -9.33
N ALA A 73 15.75 8.70 -9.54
CA ALA A 73 15.85 9.41 -10.81
C ALA A 73 16.35 8.48 -11.93
N ALA A 74 17.34 7.63 -11.67
CA ALA A 74 17.83 6.64 -12.61
C ALA A 74 16.73 5.64 -13.04
N ILE A 75 15.95 5.13 -12.09
CA ILE A 75 14.81 4.24 -12.38
C ILE A 75 13.78 4.92 -13.28
N ARG A 76 13.43 6.19 -13.01
CA ARG A 76 12.49 6.94 -13.86
C ARG A 76 13.05 7.24 -15.25
N THR A 77 14.35 7.51 -15.36
CA THR A 77 15.03 7.62 -16.66
C THR A 77 14.89 6.30 -17.42
N GLY A 78 15.15 5.16 -16.77
CA GLY A 78 14.96 3.84 -17.35
C GLY A 78 13.52 3.58 -17.79
N ALA A 79 12.54 3.96 -16.97
CA ALA A 79 11.12 3.86 -17.29
C ALA A 79 10.75 4.67 -18.54
N ASN A 80 11.27 5.89 -18.67
CA ASN A 80 11.03 6.76 -19.83
C ASN A 80 11.59 6.15 -21.12
N VAL A 81 12.78 5.56 -21.07
CA VAL A 81 13.41 4.88 -22.21
C VAL A 81 12.65 3.61 -22.57
N ALA A 82 12.27 2.80 -21.58
CA ALA A 82 11.48 1.60 -21.82
C ALA A 82 10.15 1.95 -22.51
N ARG A 83 9.47 3.02 -22.04
CA ARG A 83 8.22 3.50 -22.64
C ARG A 83 8.41 3.96 -24.09
N SER A 84 9.47 4.69 -24.42
CA SER A 84 9.70 5.14 -25.80
C SER A 84 9.97 3.98 -26.77
N LEU A 85 10.34 2.82 -26.25
CA LEU A 85 10.54 1.58 -27.00
C LEU A 85 9.29 0.67 -27.02
N GLY A 86 8.14 1.13 -26.51
CA GLY A 86 6.89 0.36 -26.50
C GLY A 86 6.87 -0.77 -25.47
N MET A 87 7.75 -0.74 -24.48
CA MET A 87 7.74 -1.69 -23.38
C MET A 87 6.52 -1.45 -22.47
N SER A 88 6.18 -2.46 -21.68
CA SER A 88 5.07 -2.42 -20.71
C SER A 88 5.56 -2.39 -19.27
N HIS A 89 6.74 -2.97 -19.02
CA HIS A 89 7.30 -3.14 -17.69
C HIS A 89 8.78 -2.79 -17.66
N ILE A 90 9.25 -2.44 -16.46
CA ILE A 90 10.68 -2.47 -16.15
C ILE A 90 10.94 -3.42 -14.99
N VAL A 91 12.09 -4.08 -15.01
CA VAL A 91 12.65 -4.78 -13.86
C VAL A 91 13.94 -4.08 -13.45
N THR A 92 14.07 -3.66 -12.20
CA THR A 92 15.31 -3.05 -11.70
C THR A 92 16.17 -4.10 -11.02
N ILE A 93 17.49 -4.02 -11.18
CA ILE A 93 18.46 -4.82 -10.43
C ILE A 93 19.69 -3.95 -10.13
N ASP A 94 20.18 -4.01 -8.89
CA ASP A 94 21.29 -3.16 -8.44
C ASP A 94 22.64 -3.60 -9.03
N ALA A 95 23.49 -2.63 -9.36
CA ALA A 95 24.80 -2.88 -9.95
C ALA A 95 25.87 -3.35 -8.93
N ASP A 96 25.54 -3.44 -7.64
CA ASP A 96 26.48 -3.77 -6.56
C ASP A 96 26.80 -5.27 -6.43
N GLY A 97 26.14 -6.11 -7.24
CA GLY A 97 26.33 -7.56 -7.27
C GLY A 97 25.71 -8.32 -6.09
N GLN A 98 24.87 -7.68 -5.27
CA GLN A 98 24.20 -8.36 -4.16
C GLN A 98 23.02 -9.23 -4.61
N HIS A 99 22.35 -8.85 -5.70
CA HIS A 99 21.25 -9.61 -6.27
C HIS A 99 21.78 -10.57 -7.33
N ASP A 100 21.32 -11.82 -7.31
CA ASP A 100 21.68 -12.81 -8.32
C ASP A 100 20.79 -12.63 -9.56
N PRO A 101 21.34 -12.30 -10.75
CA PRO A 101 20.57 -12.26 -11.99
C PRO A 101 19.87 -13.59 -12.33
N ALA A 102 20.28 -14.70 -11.70
CA ALA A 102 19.63 -15.99 -11.86
C ALA A 102 18.17 -16.01 -11.40
N ASP A 103 17.77 -15.10 -10.52
CA ASP A 103 16.40 -14.97 -10.01
C ASP A 103 15.50 -14.10 -10.91
N LEU A 104 16.04 -13.47 -11.96
CA LEU A 104 15.26 -12.67 -12.91
C LEU A 104 14.03 -13.41 -13.48
N PRO A 105 14.13 -14.70 -13.88
CA PRO A 105 12.96 -15.45 -14.35
C PRO A 105 11.82 -15.53 -13.33
N LEU A 106 12.09 -15.52 -12.01
CA LEU A 106 11.05 -15.53 -10.98
C LEU A 106 10.19 -14.27 -11.03
N LEU A 107 10.82 -13.11 -11.30
CA LEU A 107 10.10 -11.86 -11.48
C LEU A 107 9.32 -11.85 -12.79
N LEU A 108 9.89 -12.35 -13.89
CA LEU A 108 9.20 -12.44 -15.18
C LEU A 108 7.94 -13.33 -15.09
N ASP A 109 8.06 -14.49 -14.45
CA ASP A 109 6.93 -15.39 -14.18
C ASP A 109 5.86 -14.71 -13.32
N ALA A 110 6.25 -13.91 -12.34
CA ALA A 110 5.32 -13.16 -11.50
C ALA A 110 4.60 -12.05 -12.29
N ILE A 111 5.29 -11.38 -13.23
CA ILE A 111 4.66 -10.39 -14.13
C ILE A 111 3.61 -11.09 -15.00
N ALA A 112 3.90 -12.29 -15.50
CA ALA A 112 2.95 -13.08 -16.29
C ALA A 112 1.69 -13.48 -15.51
N ARG A 113 1.78 -13.61 -14.18
CA ARG A 113 0.62 -13.93 -13.32
C ARG A 113 -0.20 -12.70 -12.95
N ASP A 114 0.44 -11.53 -12.80
CA ASP A 114 -0.25 -10.27 -12.48
C ASP A 114 0.50 -9.07 -13.11
N GLU A 115 0.14 -8.74 -14.36
CA GLU A 115 0.73 -7.63 -15.13
C GLU A 115 0.49 -6.25 -14.48
N ASN A 116 -0.39 -6.15 -13.49
CA ASN A 116 -0.73 -4.90 -12.83
C ASN A 116 -0.09 -4.75 -11.45
N ALA A 117 0.62 -5.77 -10.96
CA ALA A 117 1.27 -5.75 -9.67
C ALA A 117 2.69 -5.16 -9.73
N ILE A 118 3.08 -4.43 -8.68
CA ILE A 118 4.49 -4.22 -8.39
C ILE A 118 4.99 -5.47 -7.68
N ILE A 119 5.99 -6.13 -8.26
CA ILE A 119 6.57 -7.36 -7.72
C ILE A 119 7.89 -7.01 -7.05
N VAL A 120 8.01 -7.35 -5.78
CA VAL A 120 9.20 -7.13 -4.97
C VAL A 120 9.96 -8.44 -4.83
N GLY A 121 11.23 -8.48 -5.24
CA GLY A 121 12.13 -9.57 -4.89
C GLY A 121 12.49 -9.49 -3.41
N ALA A 122 11.88 -10.32 -2.57
CA ALA A 122 12.14 -10.38 -1.14
C ALA A 122 13.43 -11.15 -0.87
N ARG A 123 14.46 -10.46 -0.37
CA ARG A 123 15.76 -11.09 -0.10
C ARG A 123 15.65 -12.08 1.06
N ASP A 124 16.34 -13.21 0.96
CA ASP A 124 16.51 -14.11 2.10
C ASP A 124 17.56 -13.59 3.10
N PHE A 125 17.08 -13.18 4.28
CA PHE A 125 17.90 -12.68 5.38
C PHE A 125 18.41 -13.79 6.31
N ASN A 126 18.13 -15.07 6.06
CA ASN A 126 18.68 -16.19 6.83
C ASN A 126 20.11 -16.58 6.38
N THR A 127 20.65 -15.86 5.40
CA THR A 127 22.00 -16.02 4.87
C THR A 127 23.09 -15.48 5.82
N ALA A 128 24.32 -15.96 5.64
CA ALA A 128 25.48 -15.52 6.40
C ALA A 128 25.82 -14.04 6.12
N ASN A 129 26.48 -13.38 7.07
CA ASN A 129 27.07 -12.03 6.92
C ASN A 129 26.11 -10.85 6.70
N VAL A 130 24.79 -11.01 6.79
CA VAL A 130 23.86 -9.87 6.73
C VAL A 130 24.16 -8.86 7.87
N PRO A 131 24.41 -7.58 7.56
CA PRO A 131 24.59 -6.54 8.58
C PRO A 131 23.34 -6.38 9.48
N GLY A 132 23.57 -6.21 10.79
CA GLY A 132 22.48 -5.90 11.74
C GLY A 132 21.73 -4.61 11.40
N SER A 133 22.42 -3.60 10.87
CA SER A 133 21.82 -2.35 10.39
C SER A 133 20.85 -2.58 9.22
N SER A 134 21.17 -3.47 8.29
CA SER A 134 20.27 -3.84 7.18
C SER A 134 19.04 -4.60 7.68
N ARG A 135 19.19 -5.49 8.68
CA ARG A 135 18.04 -6.16 9.33
C ARG A 135 17.11 -5.16 10.00
N PHE A 136 17.66 -4.18 10.71
CA PHE A 136 16.88 -3.13 11.35
C PHE A 136 16.19 -2.22 10.32
N GLY A 137 16.94 -1.74 9.32
CA GLY A 137 16.41 -0.90 8.25
C GLY A 137 15.22 -1.56 7.53
N ARG A 138 15.35 -2.85 7.20
CA ARG A 138 14.26 -3.62 6.60
C ARG A 138 13.03 -3.66 7.50
N LYS A 139 13.20 -4.07 8.77
CA LYS A 139 12.08 -4.14 9.73
C LYS A 139 11.41 -2.78 9.91
N PHE A 140 12.20 -1.71 9.96
CA PHE A 140 11.70 -0.34 10.07
C PHE A 140 10.86 0.05 8.84
N SER A 141 11.38 -0.14 7.63
CA SER A 141 10.64 0.15 6.40
C SER A 141 9.38 -0.69 6.23
N ASN A 142 9.43 -1.99 6.56
CA ASN A 142 8.27 -2.88 6.51
C ASN A 142 7.18 -2.45 7.50
N PHE A 143 7.58 -2.06 8.72
CA PHE A 143 6.66 -1.53 9.73
C PHE A 143 5.94 -0.28 9.21
N TRP A 144 6.67 0.70 8.65
CA TRP A 144 6.06 1.93 8.16
C TRP A 144 5.17 1.73 6.95
N LEU A 145 5.55 0.88 5.98
CA LEU A 145 4.67 0.52 4.88
C LEU A 145 3.34 -0.04 5.40
N ARG A 146 3.41 -0.96 6.37
CA ARG A 146 2.21 -1.56 6.97
C ARG A 146 1.37 -0.53 7.72
N VAL A 147 1.99 0.38 8.47
CA VAL A 147 1.29 1.48 9.15
C VAL A 147 0.58 2.39 8.15
N GLN A 148 1.25 2.75 7.07
CA GLN A 148 0.75 3.74 6.09
C GLN A 148 -0.26 3.17 5.11
N THR A 149 -0.20 1.87 4.83
CA THR A 149 -1.00 1.24 3.78
C THR A 149 -1.88 0.10 4.27
N GLY A 150 -1.61 -0.49 5.43
CA GLY A 150 -2.23 -1.74 5.88
C GLY A 150 -1.69 -3.01 5.21
N ILE A 151 -0.81 -2.89 4.20
CA ILE A 151 -0.26 -4.02 3.44
C ILE A 151 1.05 -4.48 4.06
N ALA A 152 1.26 -5.80 4.15
CA ALA A 152 2.52 -6.39 4.56
C ALA A 152 3.34 -6.80 3.32
N ILE A 153 4.60 -6.35 3.28
CA ILE A 153 5.63 -6.79 2.34
C ILE A 153 6.89 -7.10 3.16
N SER A 154 7.56 -8.18 2.79
CA SER A 154 8.67 -8.79 3.51
C SER A 154 10.01 -8.06 3.31
N ASP A 155 10.15 -7.28 2.23
CA ASP A 155 11.36 -6.49 1.98
C ASP A 155 11.14 -5.20 1.18
N VAL A 156 10.69 -4.15 1.88
CA VAL A 156 10.43 -2.81 1.30
C VAL A 156 11.69 -2.09 0.80
N GLN A 157 12.89 -2.61 1.08
CA GLN A 157 14.17 -2.00 0.68
C GLN A 157 14.91 -2.82 -0.38
N SER A 158 14.29 -3.84 -0.97
CA SER A 158 14.93 -4.58 -2.05
C SER A 158 15.01 -3.73 -3.32
N GLY A 159 16.16 -3.72 -4.00
CA GLY A 159 16.32 -3.05 -5.29
C GLY A 159 15.90 -3.90 -6.49
N PHE A 160 15.70 -5.21 -6.28
CA PHE A 160 15.26 -6.12 -7.31
C PHE A 160 13.74 -6.14 -7.41
N ARG A 161 13.16 -5.41 -8.37
CA ARG A 161 11.70 -5.25 -8.47
C ARG A 161 11.22 -5.14 -9.89
N ALA A 162 10.01 -5.62 -10.15
CA ALA A 162 9.28 -5.35 -11.37
C ALA A 162 8.23 -4.26 -11.16
N TYR A 163 8.13 -3.35 -12.13
CA TYR A 163 7.15 -2.27 -12.14
C TYR A 163 6.41 -2.24 -13.47
N PRO A 164 5.07 -2.24 -13.45
CA PRO A 164 4.29 -1.81 -14.61
C PRO A 164 4.61 -0.34 -14.88
N LEU A 165 4.92 0.01 -16.14
CA LEU A 165 5.26 1.40 -16.49
C LEU A 165 4.13 2.38 -16.16
N ALA A 166 2.87 1.90 -16.19
CA ALA A 166 1.70 2.68 -15.80
C ALA A 166 1.80 3.23 -14.37
N VAL A 167 2.42 2.51 -13.44
CA VAL A 167 2.65 2.99 -12.06
C VAL A 167 3.55 4.21 -12.08
N LEU A 168 4.65 4.14 -12.81
CA LEU A 168 5.69 5.18 -12.87
C LEU A 168 5.23 6.42 -13.62
N GLU A 169 4.28 6.27 -14.56
CA GLU A 169 3.69 7.36 -15.32
C GLU A 169 2.56 8.08 -14.56
N LYS A 170 1.65 7.31 -13.95
CA LYS A 170 0.43 7.86 -13.37
C LYS A 170 0.66 8.49 -12.00
N LEU A 171 1.69 8.05 -11.29
CA LEU A 171 2.00 8.52 -9.95
C LEU A 171 3.05 9.62 -9.97
N ARG A 172 2.87 10.60 -9.08
CA ARG A 172 3.88 11.63 -8.82
C ARG A 172 4.69 11.23 -7.60
N PHE A 173 6.00 11.24 -7.73
CA PHE A 173 6.96 10.97 -6.66
C PHE A 173 7.75 12.25 -6.36
N THR A 174 8.17 12.42 -5.11
CA THR A 174 9.02 13.54 -4.72
C THR A 174 10.44 13.11 -4.41
N GLU A 175 10.64 11.85 -4.08
CA GLU A 175 11.95 11.30 -3.76
C GLU A 175 12.70 10.89 -5.01
N ASN A 176 14.02 11.12 -4.97
CA ASN A 176 14.92 10.77 -6.07
C ASN A 176 16.02 9.79 -5.66
N HIS A 177 16.22 9.55 -4.37
CA HIS A 177 17.29 8.70 -3.82
C HIS A 177 16.72 7.37 -3.32
N TYR A 178 17.38 6.71 -2.36
CA TYR A 178 16.91 5.45 -1.76
C TYR A 178 15.47 5.50 -1.22
N SER A 179 15.04 6.66 -0.71
CA SER A 179 13.67 6.87 -0.22
C SER A 179 12.58 6.64 -1.28
N PHE A 180 12.94 6.71 -2.58
CA PHE A 180 12.02 6.46 -3.68
C PHE A 180 11.42 5.04 -3.63
N GLU A 181 12.22 4.05 -3.24
CA GLU A 181 11.78 2.65 -3.16
C GLU A 181 10.66 2.45 -2.12
N VAL A 182 10.66 3.25 -1.06
CA VAL A 182 9.57 3.26 -0.07
C VAL A 182 8.37 4.03 -0.61
N GLU A 183 8.62 5.24 -1.15
CA GLU A 183 7.56 6.12 -1.64
C GLU A 183 6.70 5.46 -2.73
N ILE A 184 7.34 4.73 -3.66
CA ILE A 184 6.63 4.10 -4.77
C ILE A 184 5.64 3.04 -4.30
N LEU A 185 6.02 2.17 -3.36
CA LEU A 185 5.14 1.12 -2.84
C LEU A 185 3.95 1.71 -2.09
N VAL A 186 4.19 2.72 -1.26
CA VAL A 186 3.13 3.39 -0.50
C VAL A 186 2.13 4.07 -1.44
N ARG A 187 2.62 4.84 -2.41
CA ARG A 187 1.75 5.56 -3.35
C ARG A 187 1.03 4.60 -4.30
N ALA A 188 1.67 3.52 -4.73
CA ALA A 188 1.05 2.50 -5.55
C ALA A 188 -0.09 1.79 -4.81
N ALA A 189 0.15 1.40 -3.55
CA ALA A 189 -0.87 0.81 -2.69
C ALA A 189 -2.07 1.74 -2.48
N TRP A 190 -1.84 3.04 -2.28
CA TRP A 190 -2.93 4.03 -2.17
C TRP A 190 -3.65 4.29 -3.49
N ALA A 191 -2.96 4.10 -4.61
CA ALA A 191 -3.53 4.20 -5.94
C ALA A 191 -4.31 2.96 -6.38
N GLY A 192 -4.30 1.88 -5.59
CA GLY A 192 -5.03 0.65 -5.88
C GLY A 192 -4.23 -0.38 -6.68
N PHE A 193 -2.94 -0.14 -6.94
CA PHE A 193 -2.07 -1.17 -7.52
C PHE A 193 -1.81 -2.28 -6.50
N ARG A 194 -1.76 -3.51 -7.00
CA ARG A 194 -1.39 -4.68 -6.18
C ARG A 194 0.11 -4.67 -5.90
N LEU A 195 0.47 -5.11 -4.71
CA LEU A 195 1.85 -5.36 -4.32
C LEU A 195 1.98 -6.87 -4.08
N SER A 196 2.97 -7.50 -4.70
CA SER A 196 3.29 -8.91 -4.53
C SER A 196 4.79 -9.09 -4.30
N GLU A 197 5.18 -10.27 -3.83
CA GLU A 197 6.58 -10.58 -3.57
C GLU A 197 6.95 -11.97 -4.08
N VAL A 198 8.23 -12.11 -4.45
CA VAL A 198 8.87 -13.38 -4.80
C VAL A 198 10.14 -13.50 -4.01
N ASP A 199 10.42 -14.68 -3.45
CA ASP A 199 11.66 -14.90 -2.70
C ASP A 199 12.84 -14.95 -3.66
N ILE A 200 13.91 -14.22 -3.33
CA ILE A 200 15.14 -14.15 -4.11
C ILE A 200 16.37 -14.40 -3.24
N ALA A 201 17.42 -14.92 -3.85
CA ALA A 201 18.73 -15.06 -3.23
C ALA A 201 19.41 -13.69 -3.10
N VAL A 202 20.22 -13.54 -2.06
CA VAL A 202 21.06 -12.36 -1.85
C VAL A 202 22.45 -12.78 -1.41
N TYR A 203 23.45 -12.17 -2.04
CA TYR A 203 24.83 -12.29 -1.64
C TYR A 203 25.29 -11.04 -0.87
N TYR A 204 25.85 -11.24 0.32
CA TYR A 204 26.46 -10.17 1.10
C TYR A 204 27.98 -10.36 1.16
N PRO A 205 28.77 -9.55 0.43
CA PRO A 205 30.23 -9.67 0.45
C PRO A 205 30.81 -9.43 1.85
N PRO A 206 32.04 -9.87 2.16
CA PRO A 206 32.70 -9.61 3.44
C PRO A 206 32.82 -8.10 3.75
N LYS A 207 32.91 -7.72 5.03
CA LYS A 207 32.87 -6.30 5.46
C LYS A 207 33.85 -5.37 4.73
N GLY A 208 35.00 -5.87 4.27
CA GLY A 208 36.05 -5.07 3.61
C GLY A 208 35.78 -4.71 2.14
N GLU A 209 34.88 -5.41 1.47
CA GLU A 209 34.57 -5.22 0.04
C GLU A 209 33.23 -4.49 -0.17
N ARG A 210 32.56 -4.11 0.92
CA ARG A 210 31.25 -3.46 0.88
C ARG A 210 31.39 -1.99 0.53
N VAL A 211 30.98 -1.65 -0.68
CA VAL A 211 30.71 -0.26 -1.06
C VAL A 211 29.21 -0.03 -0.89
N SER A 212 28.84 0.86 0.03
CA SER A 212 27.46 1.35 0.12
C SER A 212 27.50 2.87 0.09
N HIS A 213 26.82 3.46 -0.88
CA HIS A 213 26.66 4.91 -0.97
C HIS A 213 25.50 5.44 -0.10
N PHE A 214 24.94 4.60 0.78
CA PHE A 214 23.94 5.00 1.76
C PHE A 214 24.57 5.89 2.84
N ARG A 215 24.17 7.16 2.87
CA ARG A 215 24.64 8.15 3.86
C ARG A 215 23.82 8.00 5.12
N ALA A 216 24.32 7.21 6.06
CA ALA A 216 23.61 6.78 7.27
C ALA A 216 22.80 7.88 7.97
N PHE A 217 23.32 9.08 8.17
CA PHE A 217 22.56 10.16 8.80
C PHE A 217 21.52 10.78 7.85
N MET A 218 21.96 11.28 6.68
CA MET A 218 21.11 12.04 5.77
C MET A 218 20.01 11.19 5.14
N ASP A 219 20.29 9.94 4.78
CA ASP A 219 19.29 9.07 4.17
C ASP A 219 18.29 8.55 5.22
N ASN A 220 18.71 8.31 6.46
CA ASN A 220 17.77 8.03 7.55
C ASN A 220 16.89 9.25 7.88
N LEU A 221 17.44 10.47 7.83
CA LEU A 221 16.64 11.69 8.00
C LEU A 221 15.61 11.85 6.88
N ARG A 222 16.03 11.67 5.61
CA ARG A 222 15.11 11.69 4.45
C ARG A 222 14.02 10.63 4.57
N LEU A 223 14.38 9.40 4.95
CA LEU A 223 13.41 8.32 5.19
C LEU A 223 12.44 8.67 6.34
N SER A 224 12.94 9.28 7.42
CA SER A 224 12.11 9.68 8.55
C SER A 224 11.13 10.78 8.18
N LEU A 225 11.59 11.81 7.44
CA LEU A 225 10.75 12.89 6.93
C LEU A 225 9.72 12.37 5.93
N LEU A 226 10.14 11.49 5.00
CA LEU A 226 9.24 10.82 4.07
C LEU A 226 8.15 10.06 4.83
N ASN A 227 8.53 9.19 5.77
CA ASN A 227 7.60 8.39 6.53
C ASN A 227 6.66 9.26 7.37
N THR A 228 7.15 10.34 7.96
CA THR A 228 6.31 11.30 8.68
C THR A 228 5.25 11.89 7.75
N ARG A 229 5.66 12.38 6.58
CA ARG A 229 4.76 12.98 5.59
C ARG A 229 3.75 11.96 5.05
N LEU A 230 4.19 10.74 4.75
CA LEU A 230 3.31 9.68 4.25
C LEU A 230 2.33 9.24 5.34
N THR A 231 2.76 9.09 6.58
CA THR A 231 1.89 8.75 7.72
C THR A 231 0.84 9.85 7.96
N VAL A 232 1.24 11.13 7.99
CA VAL A 232 0.29 12.23 8.09
C VAL A 232 -0.71 12.18 6.92
N ARG A 233 -0.22 11.96 5.69
CA ARG A 233 -1.09 11.89 4.51
C ARG A 233 -2.03 10.68 4.50
N ALA A 234 -1.62 9.55 5.09
CA ALA A 234 -2.42 8.33 5.25
C ALA A 234 -3.56 8.52 6.25
N ILE A 235 -3.29 9.27 7.32
CA ILE A 235 -4.27 9.57 8.37
C ILE A 235 -5.30 10.55 7.83
N VAL A 236 -4.88 11.64 7.19
CA VAL A 236 -5.78 12.70 6.69
C VAL A 236 -6.83 12.13 5.72
N PRO A 237 -8.15 12.42 5.90
CA PRO A 237 -9.23 11.74 5.19
C PRO A 237 -9.47 12.32 3.79
N ILE A 238 -8.40 12.80 3.13
CA ILE A 238 -8.46 13.27 1.75
C ILE A 238 -8.26 12.04 0.84
N PRO A 239 -9.21 11.72 -0.05
CA PRO A 239 -9.09 10.55 -0.92
C PRO A 239 -7.77 10.57 -1.69
N HIS A 240 -7.14 9.40 -1.79
CA HIS A 240 -6.01 9.20 -2.68
C HIS A 240 -6.53 9.07 -4.10
N ARG A 241 -5.73 9.47 -5.09
CA ARG A 241 -6.06 9.19 -6.49
C ARG A 241 -5.96 7.69 -6.70
N THR A 242 -7.10 7.02 -6.75
CA THR A 242 -7.19 5.62 -7.16
C THR A 242 -7.17 5.56 -8.68
N PHE A 243 -6.29 4.75 -9.24
CA PHE A 243 -6.29 4.42 -10.65
C PHE A 243 -7.04 3.10 -10.80
N SER A 244 -8.37 3.20 -10.75
CA SER A 244 -9.25 2.13 -11.20
C SER A 244 -9.11 2.05 -12.71
N GLN A 245 -8.67 0.91 -13.25
CA GLN A 245 -8.87 0.62 -14.68
C GLN A 245 -10.34 0.28 -14.99
N ASP A 246 -11.17 0.09 -13.97
CA ASP A 246 -12.63 0.09 -14.14
C ASP A 246 -13.14 1.54 -14.18
N GLU A 247 -13.29 2.08 -15.39
CA GLU A 247 -14.02 3.32 -15.66
C GLU A 247 -15.55 3.19 -15.45
N THR A 248 -16.04 2.21 -14.69
CA THR A 248 -17.47 1.99 -14.46
C THR A 248 -18.02 2.60 -13.17
N GLY A 249 -17.20 3.33 -12.38
CA GLY A 249 -17.54 3.60 -10.98
C GLY A 249 -17.35 5.02 -10.46
N ALA A 250 -17.43 6.08 -11.27
CA ALA A 250 -17.35 7.44 -10.73
C ALA A 250 -18.56 7.75 -9.83
N ILE A 251 -18.33 7.85 -8.52
CA ILE A 251 -19.33 8.26 -7.53
C ILE A 251 -19.79 9.68 -7.86
N SER A 252 -21.06 9.84 -8.21
CA SER A 252 -21.68 11.12 -8.55
C SER A 252 -22.64 11.55 -7.44
N ALA A 253 -22.50 12.77 -6.94
CA ALA A 253 -23.43 13.37 -5.97
C ALA A 253 -24.84 13.60 -6.56
N ILE A 254 -24.96 13.58 -7.88
CA ILE A 254 -26.20 13.87 -8.61
C ILE A 254 -27.09 12.62 -8.71
N HIS A 255 -26.54 11.41 -8.54
CA HIS A 255 -27.28 10.15 -8.67
C HIS A 255 -27.11 9.25 -7.43
N PRO A 256 -27.83 9.53 -6.32
CA PRO A 256 -27.60 8.88 -5.03
C PRO A 256 -27.83 7.36 -5.07
N LEU A 257 -28.82 6.88 -5.84
CA LEU A 257 -29.11 5.45 -5.96
C LEU A 257 -28.07 4.68 -6.81
N LYS A 258 -27.46 5.33 -7.81
CA LYS A 258 -26.37 4.74 -8.62
C LYS A 258 -25.09 4.69 -7.80
N SER A 259 -24.82 5.75 -7.03
CA SER A 259 -23.71 5.79 -6.06
C SER A 259 -23.89 4.78 -4.93
N LEU A 260 -25.11 4.60 -4.40
CA LEU A 260 -25.43 3.58 -3.42
C LEU A 260 -25.27 2.17 -4.00
N ARG A 261 -25.70 1.93 -5.25
CA ARG A 261 -25.45 0.67 -5.97
C ARG A 261 -23.97 0.42 -6.20
N ILE A 262 -23.18 1.42 -6.60
CA ILE A 262 -21.73 1.28 -6.78
C ILE A 262 -21.02 1.04 -5.44
N LEU A 263 -21.49 1.65 -4.34
CA LEU A 263 -20.97 1.42 -2.99
C LEU A 263 -21.35 0.04 -2.43
N LEU A 264 -22.54 -0.45 -2.75
CA LEU A 264 -23.00 -1.81 -2.40
C LEU A 264 -22.44 -2.89 -3.34
N ALA A 265 -22.05 -2.51 -4.56
CA ALA A 265 -21.42 -3.37 -5.57
C ALA A 265 -19.89 -3.32 -5.56
N SER A 266 -19.29 -2.47 -4.72
CA SER A 266 -17.89 -2.70 -4.32
C SER A 266 -17.85 -4.08 -3.68
N GLU A 267 -16.91 -4.94 -4.09
CA GLU A 267 -16.77 -6.34 -3.64
C GLU A 267 -16.43 -6.48 -2.15
N ALA A 268 -17.12 -5.74 -1.28
CA ALA A 268 -16.96 -5.81 0.16
C ALA A 268 -17.58 -7.12 0.64
N THR A 269 -16.73 -7.99 1.16
CA THR A 269 -17.15 -9.24 1.78
C THR A 269 -18.08 -8.94 2.97
N PRO A 270 -18.99 -9.86 3.35
CA PRO A 270 -19.84 -9.69 4.52
C PRO A 270 -19.07 -9.35 5.80
N ARG A 271 -17.82 -9.82 5.93
CA ARG A 271 -16.94 -9.49 7.05
C ARG A 271 -16.49 -8.03 7.04
N GLU A 272 -16.13 -7.48 5.89
CA GLU A 272 -15.70 -6.08 5.78
C GLU A 272 -16.83 -5.10 6.08
N LEU A 273 -18.06 -5.41 5.62
CA LEU A 273 -19.25 -4.62 5.97
C LEU A 273 -19.53 -4.68 7.47
N ALA A 274 -19.44 -5.86 8.08
CA ALA A 274 -19.65 -6.05 9.51
C ALA A 274 -18.61 -5.30 10.35
N MET A 275 -17.33 -5.36 9.96
CA MET A 275 -16.25 -4.63 10.66
C MET A 275 -16.43 -3.11 10.54
N ALA A 276 -16.80 -2.61 9.36
CA ALA A 276 -17.08 -1.19 9.16
C ALA A 276 -18.26 -0.71 10.01
N ALA A 277 -19.34 -1.50 10.08
CA ALA A 277 -20.50 -1.22 10.91
C ALA A 277 -20.15 -1.25 12.41
N ALA A 278 -19.42 -2.27 12.86
CA ALA A 278 -18.97 -2.40 14.23
C ALA A 278 -18.10 -1.21 14.65
N MET A 279 -17.15 -0.79 13.79
CA MET A 279 -16.32 0.39 14.02
C MET A 279 -17.17 1.67 14.11
N GLY A 280 -18.14 1.82 13.21
CA GLY A 280 -19.03 3.00 13.16
C GLY A 280 -19.85 3.13 14.44
N MET A 281 -20.41 2.02 14.92
CA MET A 281 -21.15 1.96 16.17
C MET A 281 -20.26 2.24 17.38
N PHE A 282 -19.05 1.66 17.40
CA PHE A 282 -18.10 1.85 18.49
C PHE A 282 -17.71 3.32 18.64
N LEU A 283 -17.24 3.94 17.55
CA LEU A 283 -16.80 5.34 17.57
C LEU A 283 -17.98 6.31 17.76
N GLY A 284 -19.15 6.00 17.21
CA GLY A 284 -20.36 6.80 17.38
C GLY A 284 -20.89 6.83 18.81
N THR A 285 -20.60 5.81 19.61
CA THR A 285 -21.07 5.72 21.01
C THR A 285 -20.23 6.58 21.97
N ILE A 286 -18.98 6.87 21.62
CA ILE A 286 -18.01 7.64 22.43
C ILE A 286 -18.30 9.14 22.33
N PRO A 287 -18.18 9.97 23.39
CA PRO A 287 -18.45 11.42 23.34
C PRO A 287 -17.41 12.26 22.55
N LEU A 288 -17.20 11.97 21.26
CA LEU A 288 -16.28 12.71 20.36
C LEU A 288 -16.91 13.98 19.75
N ILE A 289 -17.54 14.82 20.57
CA ILE A 289 -18.40 15.95 20.14
C ILE A 289 -17.74 16.78 19.02
N GLY A 290 -18.45 16.94 17.91
CA GLY A 290 -17.98 17.70 16.73
C GLY A 290 -16.90 17.01 15.88
N LEU A 291 -16.30 15.91 16.35
CA LEU A 291 -15.21 15.19 15.67
C LEU A 291 -15.58 13.76 15.24
N HIS A 292 -16.71 13.21 15.70
CA HIS A 292 -17.22 11.86 15.37
C HIS A 292 -17.04 11.46 13.90
N SER A 293 -17.64 12.22 12.98
CA SER A 293 -17.60 11.93 11.54
C SER A 293 -16.18 11.93 10.99
N ILE A 294 -15.34 12.86 11.47
CA ILE A 294 -13.94 12.93 11.08
C ILE A 294 -13.21 11.69 11.59
N THR A 295 -13.31 11.36 12.89
CA THR A 295 -12.66 10.18 13.48
C THR A 295 -13.06 8.88 12.78
N ILE A 296 -14.35 8.72 12.44
CA ILE A 296 -14.85 7.58 11.66
C ILE A 296 -14.18 7.50 10.28
N LEU A 297 -14.10 8.62 9.56
CA LEU A 297 -13.45 8.66 8.24
C LEU A 297 -11.94 8.39 8.32
N LEU A 298 -11.27 8.89 9.37
CA LEU A 298 -9.84 8.62 9.63
C LEU A 298 -9.61 7.13 9.89
N VAL A 299 -10.34 6.55 10.84
CA VAL A 299 -10.18 5.14 11.24
C VAL A 299 -10.58 4.21 10.09
N ALA A 300 -11.71 4.47 9.42
CA ALA A 300 -12.12 3.68 8.26
C ALA A 300 -11.11 3.82 7.09
N GLY A 301 -10.53 5.00 6.89
CA GLY A 301 -9.44 5.19 5.91
C GLY A 301 -8.19 4.38 6.25
N TRP A 302 -7.76 4.43 7.50
CA TRP A 302 -6.57 3.72 7.98
C TRP A 302 -6.72 2.20 7.80
N PHE A 303 -7.87 1.65 8.20
CA PHE A 303 -8.12 0.21 8.11
C PHE A 303 -8.72 -0.25 6.79
N ARG A 304 -8.81 0.63 5.78
CA ARG A 304 -9.46 0.36 4.47
C ARG A 304 -10.89 -0.19 4.59
N MET A 305 -11.62 0.22 5.63
CA MET A 305 -13.00 -0.18 5.85
C MET A 305 -13.96 0.66 5.00
N ASN A 306 -15.19 0.17 4.81
CA ASN A 306 -16.23 0.90 4.09
C ASN A 306 -16.68 2.15 4.87
N LYS A 307 -16.19 3.32 4.45
CA LYS A 307 -16.45 4.62 5.09
C LYS A 307 -17.95 4.96 5.16
N VAL A 308 -18.70 4.58 4.14
CA VAL A 308 -20.13 4.89 4.06
C VAL A 308 -20.90 4.07 5.07
N VAL A 309 -20.60 2.78 5.19
CA VAL A 309 -21.22 1.91 6.20
C VAL A 309 -20.89 2.39 7.61
N GLY A 310 -19.62 2.69 7.89
CA GLY A 310 -19.20 3.22 9.19
C GLY A 310 -19.92 4.51 9.57
N LEU A 311 -20.01 5.48 8.64
CA LEU A 311 -20.67 6.76 8.85
C LEU A 311 -22.20 6.63 8.96
N ALA A 312 -22.81 5.73 8.18
CA ALA A 312 -24.26 5.50 8.21
C ALA A 312 -24.67 4.85 9.53
N VAL A 313 -23.93 3.85 9.99
CA VAL A 313 -24.20 3.16 11.26
C VAL A 313 -23.99 4.09 12.45
N SER A 314 -22.98 4.98 12.42
CA SER A 314 -22.78 5.93 13.51
C SER A 314 -23.94 6.90 13.70
N GLN A 315 -24.80 7.11 12.70
CA GLN A 315 -26.00 7.93 12.85
C GLN A 315 -27.01 7.33 13.84
N LEU A 316 -26.96 6.00 14.07
CA LEU A 316 -27.75 5.35 15.11
C LEU A 316 -27.39 5.84 16.52
N CYS A 317 -26.19 6.43 16.67
CA CYS A 317 -25.72 7.00 17.93
C CYS A 317 -26.10 8.48 18.10
N MET A 318 -26.89 9.06 17.18
CA MET A 318 -27.36 10.42 17.35
C MET A 318 -28.21 10.57 18.63
N PRO A 319 -28.14 11.73 19.29
CA PRO A 319 -29.03 12.04 20.41
C PRO A 319 -30.51 11.85 20.03
N PRO A 320 -31.38 11.47 20.99
CA PRO A 320 -31.08 11.36 22.42
C PRO A 320 -30.65 9.96 22.90
N PHE A 321 -30.93 8.89 22.15
CA PHE A 321 -31.02 7.54 22.71
C PHE A 321 -29.69 6.91 23.16
N VAL A 322 -28.69 6.83 22.28
CA VAL A 322 -27.41 6.20 22.66
C VAL A 322 -26.66 7.04 23.71
N PRO A 323 -26.58 8.38 23.59
CA PRO A 323 -26.04 9.22 24.65
C PRO A 323 -26.80 9.06 25.99
N ALA A 324 -28.13 8.95 25.96
CA ALA A 324 -28.95 8.67 27.15
C ALA A 324 -28.48 7.41 27.87
N LEU A 325 -28.40 6.30 27.13
CA LEU A 325 -28.02 5.01 27.68
C LEU A 325 -26.60 5.05 28.25
N CYS A 326 -25.68 5.73 27.58
CA CYS A 326 -24.33 5.92 28.10
C CYS A 326 -24.30 6.77 29.37
N ILE A 327 -25.03 7.88 29.43
CA ILE A 327 -25.11 8.72 30.63
C ILE A 327 -25.73 7.95 31.79
N GLU A 328 -26.80 7.22 31.55
CA GLU A 328 -27.48 6.36 32.54
C GLU A 328 -26.51 5.31 33.11
N ALA A 329 -25.85 4.56 32.22
CA ALA A 329 -24.90 3.52 32.61
C ALA A 329 -23.72 4.12 33.39
N GLY A 330 -23.17 5.24 32.93
CA GLY A 330 -22.06 5.92 33.61
C GLY A 330 -22.47 6.53 34.95
N HIS A 331 -23.68 7.06 35.05
CA HIS A 331 -24.22 7.57 36.31
C HIS A 331 -24.37 6.43 37.32
N PHE A 332 -24.94 5.30 36.92
CA PHE A 332 -25.05 4.11 37.76
C PHE A 332 -23.68 3.61 38.21
N MET A 333 -22.69 3.56 37.31
CA MET A 333 -21.31 3.18 37.66
C MET A 333 -20.66 4.13 38.68
N ARG A 334 -21.01 5.42 38.66
CA ARG A 334 -20.41 6.44 39.53
C ARG A 334 -21.14 6.58 40.86
N HIS A 335 -22.46 6.42 40.88
CA HIS A 335 -23.32 6.76 42.01
C HIS A 335 -24.07 5.56 42.61
N GLY A 336 -24.11 4.42 41.92
CA GLY A 336 -24.80 3.20 42.37
C GLY A 336 -26.33 3.25 42.24
N SER A 337 -26.88 4.29 41.62
CA SER A 337 -28.31 4.50 41.40
C SER A 337 -28.61 4.91 39.96
N PHE A 338 -29.80 4.56 39.47
CA PHE A 338 -30.30 5.01 38.17
C PHE A 338 -30.86 6.44 38.25
N LEU A 339 -30.94 7.12 37.11
CA LEU A 339 -31.56 8.43 37.01
C LEU A 339 -33.07 8.26 37.00
N THR A 340 -33.73 8.78 38.03
CA THR A 340 -35.19 8.70 38.18
C THR A 340 -35.93 9.72 37.32
N GLU A 341 -35.25 10.72 36.76
CA GLU A 341 -35.83 11.78 35.91
C GLU A 341 -35.12 11.83 34.54
N ILE A 342 -35.58 11.02 33.59
CA ILE A 342 -35.13 11.10 32.20
C ILE A 342 -36.00 12.14 31.47
N SER A 343 -35.55 13.39 31.42
CA SER A 343 -36.21 14.44 30.62
C SER A 343 -35.42 14.77 29.33
N LEU A 344 -36.11 15.25 28.30
CA LEU A 344 -35.47 15.77 27.07
C LEU A 344 -34.49 16.92 27.35
N GLN A 345 -34.67 17.64 28.46
CA GLN A 345 -33.81 18.73 28.91
C GLN A 345 -32.50 18.18 29.51
N THR A 346 -32.60 17.14 30.33
CA THR A 346 -31.49 16.37 30.93
C THR A 346 -30.66 15.63 29.86
N LEU A 347 -31.33 15.17 28.80
CA LEU A 347 -30.71 14.43 27.68
C LEU A 347 -30.12 15.32 26.58
N GLY A 348 -30.61 16.55 26.44
CA GLY A 348 -30.13 17.50 25.43
C GLY A 348 -29.12 18.49 25.99
N TYR A 349 -29.57 19.36 26.90
CA TYR A 349 -28.78 20.52 27.36
C TYR A 349 -27.75 20.13 28.43
N GLU A 350 -28.08 19.15 29.27
CA GLU A 350 -27.19 18.68 30.34
C GLU A 350 -26.25 17.56 29.89
N ALA A 351 -26.46 16.94 28.72
CA ALA A 351 -25.57 15.87 28.23
C ALA A 351 -24.10 16.32 28.11
N LEU A 352 -23.86 17.58 27.78
CA LEU A 352 -22.51 18.16 27.77
C LEU A 352 -21.93 18.33 29.18
N GLN A 353 -22.76 18.65 30.17
CA GLN A 353 -22.36 18.74 31.58
C GLN A 353 -22.06 17.35 32.17
N ARG A 354 -22.68 16.32 31.58
CA ARG A 354 -22.59 14.91 31.99
C ARG A 354 -21.64 14.08 31.10
N ILE A 355 -20.72 14.76 30.42
CA ILE A 355 -19.75 14.14 29.48
C ILE A 355 -18.91 13.05 30.14
N TRP A 356 -18.62 13.16 31.43
CA TRP A 356 -17.85 12.15 32.16
C TRP A 356 -18.63 10.85 32.36
N GLU A 357 -19.93 10.96 32.67
CA GLU A 357 -20.81 9.79 32.78
C GLU A 357 -21.06 9.20 31.40
N TRP A 358 -21.25 10.03 30.37
CA TRP A 358 -21.30 9.54 28.99
C TRP A 358 -20.02 8.76 28.65
N LEU A 359 -18.83 9.33 28.89
CA LEU A 359 -17.57 8.64 28.60
C LEU A 359 -17.50 7.30 29.34
N LEU A 360 -17.79 7.28 30.64
CA LEU A 360 -17.72 6.08 31.46
C LEU A 360 -18.70 4.99 30.98
N GLY A 361 -19.95 5.35 30.70
CA GLY A 361 -20.93 4.40 30.17
C GLY A 361 -20.63 3.96 28.75
N SER A 362 -20.02 4.82 27.92
CA SER A 362 -19.59 4.45 26.57
C SER A 362 -18.50 3.39 26.57
N LEU A 363 -17.62 3.35 27.58
CA LEU A 363 -16.61 2.28 27.71
C LEU A 363 -17.24 0.90 27.89
N LEU A 364 -18.44 0.84 28.48
CA LEU A 364 -19.22 -0.40 28.63
C LEU A 364 -20.09 -0.68 27.40
N LEU A 365 -20.85 0.32 26.95
CA LEU A 365 -21.87 0.13 25.91
C LEU A 365 -21.28 0.07 24.50
N ALA A 366 -20.20 0.81 24.20
CA ALA A 366 -19.63 0.84 22.86
C ALA A 366 -19.16 -0.54 22.36
N PRO A 367 -18.42 -1.36 23.14
CA PRO A 367 -18.08 -2.72 22.73
C PRO A 367 -19.30 -3.61 22.50
N ILE A 368 -20.31 -3.52 23.38
CA ILE A 368 -21.52 -4.37 23.32
C ILE A 368 -22.33 -4.03 22.06
N LEU A 369 -22.61 -2.75 21.85
CA LEU A 369 -23.35 -2.25 20.69
C LEU A 369 -22.59 -2.51 19.39
N SER A 370 -21.26 -2.36 19.41
CA SER A 370 -20.38 -2.67 18.27
C SER A 370 -20.47 -4.13 17.85
N LEU A 371 -20.37 -5.07 18.79
CA LEU A 371 -20.51 -6.51 18.51
C LEU A 371 -21.91 -6.87 18.02
N LEU A 372 -22.95 -6.29 18.63
CA LEU A 372 -24.34 -6.54 18.25
C LEU A 372 -24.63 -6.06 16.83
N ILE A 373 -24.32 -4.80 16.51
CA ILE A 373 -24.56 -4.24 15.17
C ILE A 373 -23.67 -4.91 14.12
N GLY A 374 -22.39 -5.15 14.43
CA GLY A 374 -21.50 -5.90 13.55
C GLY A 374 -22.04 -7.29 13.21
N GLY A 375 -22.54 -8.01 14.21
CA GLY A 375 -23.17 -9.32 14.04
C GLY A 375 -24.44 -9.27 13.19
N ILE A 376 -25.32 -8.31 13.43
CA ILE A 376 -26.55 -8.11 12.62
C ILE A 376 -26.19 -7.85 11.15
N VAL A 377 -25.26 -6.92 10.90
CA VAL A 377 -24.83 -6.59 9.53
C VAL A 377 -24.17 -7.79 8.86
N PHE A 378 -23.36 -8.58 9.59
CA PHE A 378 -22.76 -9.80 9.05
C PHE A 378 -23.81 -10.82 8.60
N VAL A 379 -24.82 -11.09 9.44
CA VAL A 379 -25.88 -12.05 9.13
C VAL A 379 -26.69 -11.58 7.93
N MET A 380 -27.08 -10.30 7.89
CA MET A 380 -27.81 -9.72 6.77
C MET A 380 -27.00 -9.79 5.47
N ALA A 381 -25.74 -9.36 5.49
CA ALA A 381 -24.88 -9.36 4.30
C ALA A 381 -24.62 -10.79 3.78
N LYS A 382 -24.41 -11.76 4.68
CA LYS A 382 -24.24 -13.17 4.33
C LYS A 382 -25.51 -13.76 3.69
N GLY A 383 -26.69 -13.44 4.24
CA GLY A 383 -27.98 -13.87 3.69
C GLY A 383 -28.23 -13.34 2.28
N ILE A 384 -27.91 -12.06 2.04
CA ILE A 384 -28.03 -11.44 0.71
C ILE A 384 -27.05 -12.06 -0.29
N SER A 385 -25.79 -12.27 0.12
CA SER A 385 -24.77 -12.89 -0.73
C SER A 385 -25.14 -14.32 -1.16
N MET A 386 -25.70 -15.12 -0.24
CA MET A 386 -26.20 -16.46 -0.56
C MET A 386 -27.40 -16.43 -1.52
N GLY A 387 -28.32 -15.47 -1.35
CA GLY A 387 -29.49 -15.33 -2.21
C GLY A 387 -29.18 -14.85 -3.64
N LEU A 388 -28.08 -14.10 -3.83
CA LEU A 388 -27.62 -13.68 -5.16
C LEU A 388 -26.96 -14.83 -5.93
N ASN A 389 -26.14 -15.66 -5.26
CA ASN A 389 -25.53 -16.84 -5.89
C ASN A 389 -26.57 -17.90 -6.28
N GLY A 390 -27.65 -18.05 -5.50
CA GLY A 390 -28.75 -18.97 -5.84
C GLY A 390 -29.65 -18.50 -6.99
N ARG A 391 -29.56 -17.23 -7.42
CA ARG A 391 -30.31 -16.71 -8.57
C ARG A 391 -29.56 -16.85 -9.90
N SER A 392 -28.22 -16.86 -9.90
CA SER A 392 -27.46 -17.06 -11.15
C SER A 392 -27.49 -18.50 -11.66
N GLU A 393 -27.86 -19.48 -10.83
CA GLU A 393 -28.01 -20.89 -11.23
C GLU A 393 -29.36 -21.19 -11.90
N ASN A 394 -30.32 -20.26 -11.88
CA ASN A 394 -31.70 -20.48 -12.36
C ASN A 394 -32.10 -19.66 -13.59
N GLU A 395 -31.17 -18.95 -14.25
CA GLU A 395 -31.46 -18.35 -15.56
C GLU A 395 -31.34 -19.41 -16.66
N PRO A 396 -32.40 -19.63 -17.49
CA PRO A 396 -32.32 -20.58 -18.59
C PRO A 396 -31.30 -20.10 -19.61
N GLN A 397 -30.27 -20.91 -19.86
CA GLN A 397 -29.33 -20.71 -20.96
C GLN A 397 -30.10 -20.62 -22.28
N VAL A 398 -30.23 -19.40 -22.80
CA VAL A 398 -30.59 -19.18 -24.21
C VAL A 398 -29.39 -19.67 -25.02
N ARG A 399 -29.51 -20.89 -25.54
CA ARG A 399 -28.58 -21.53 -26.50
C ARG A 399 -28.75 -20.91 -27.90
N PRO A 400 -27.72 -21.07 -28.75
CA PRO A 400 -26.97 -19.98 -29.39
C PRO A 400 -27.65 -19.30 -30.58
#